data_AF-A0A6A7GAC6-F1
#
_entry.id   AF-A0A6A7GAC6-F1
#
_cell.length_a   1.000
_cell.length_b   1.000
_cell.length_c   1.000
_cell.angle_alpha   90.00
_cell.angle_beta   90.00
_cell.angle_gamma   90.00
#
_symmetry.space_group_name_H-M   'P 1'
#
loop_
_entity.id
_entity.type
_entity.pdbx_description
1 polymer ?
#
loop_
_entity_poly.entity_id
_entity_poly.type
_entity_poly.pdbx_seq_one_letter_code
_entity_poly.pdbx_strand_id
1 'polypeptide(L)'
;MKKIDRAIIIVLDSAGVGETPDAREYGDLGSNTFGHIASSTGGINLPNMEKLGLGNLTEIKGVEKTANNCGGKSLGAYGKAREASKGKDTTTGHWEIAGIINETPFPTYPNGFSKEVLDELEKRTGRKILCNMPYSGTKVLDDYGVEQKETGAWIVYTSADPVLQIAAHEEDIPLSELYKACETA
;
A
#
# COMPACT_ATOMS: atom_id res chain seq x y z
N MET A 1 21.88 -9.93 -28.86
CA MET A 1 21.98 -9.15 -27.59
C MET A 1 23.12 -9.73 -26.77
N LYS A 2 23.89 -8.91 -26.05
CA LYS A 2 24.82 -9.44 -25.04
C LYS A 2 24.00 -10.21 -24.00
N LYS A 3 24.50 -11.35 -23.55
CA LYS A 3 23.89 -12.11 -22.46
C LYS A 3 23.87 -11.23 -21.21
N ILE A 4 22.71 -11.13 -20.57
CA ILE A 4 22.54 -10.46 -19.28
C ILE A 4 22.61 -11.56 -18.22
N ASP A 5 23.69 -11.61 -17.44
CA ASP A 5 23.86 -12.63 -16.40
C ASP A 5 23.22 -12.24 -15.05
N ARG A 6 22.83 -10.97 -14.88
CA ARG A 6 22.15 -10.46 -13.69
C ARG A 6 21.25 -9.28 -14.04
N ALA A 7 20.03 -9.29 -13.51
CA ALA A 7 19.15 -8.14 -13.45
C ALA A 7 19.01 -7.68 -11.99
N ILE A 8 18.96 -6.37 -11.76
CA ILE A 8 18.66 -5.78 -10.44
C ILE A 8 17.39 -4.97 -10.63
N ILE A 9 16.33 -5.38 -9.92
CA ILE A 9 15.04 -4.68 -9.91
C ILE A 9 14.98 -3.90 -8.60
N ILE A 10 14.73 -2.59 -8.70
CA ILE A 10 14.57 -1.69 -7.56
C ILE A 10 13.16 -1.11 -7.66
N VAL A 11 12.33 -1.39 -6.66
CA VAL A 11 10.99 -0.82 -6.54
C VAL A 11 11.06 0.33 -5.54
N LEU A 12 10.72 1.54 -6.00
CA LEU A 12 10.47 2.68 -5.13
C LEU A 12 8.99 2.67 -4.81
N ASP A 13 8.63 2.07 -3.68
CA ASP A 13 7.23 1.84 -3.34
C ASP A 13 6.45 3.18 -3.30
N SER A 14 5.23 3.18 -3.86
CA SER A 14 4.33 4.33 -4.04
C SER A 14 4.82 5.50 -4.92
N ALA A 15 5.99 5.40 -5.57
CA ALA A 15 6.63 6.50 -6.30
C ALA A 15 6.06 6.74 -7.71
N GLY A 16 4.77 7.13 -7.80
CA GLY A 16 4.06 7.38 -9.05
C GLY A 16 4.50 8.65 -9.81
N VAL A 17 4.41 8.60 -11.15
CA VAL A 17 4.79 9.68 -12.08
C VAL A 17 3.58 10.34 -12.78
N GLY A 18 2.39 10.23 -12.19
CA GLY A 18 1.15 10.80 -12.73
C GLY A 18 0.03 9.78 -12.84
N GLU A 19 -1.19 10.28 -13.00
CA GLU A 19 -2.40 9.48 -13.11
C GLU A 19 -2.38 8.56 -14.34
N THR A 20 -3.04 7.40 -14.20
CA THR A 20 -3.32 6.46 -15.29
C THR A 20 -4.63 6.83 -16.01
N PRO A 21 -4.89 6.33 -17.24
CA PRO A 21 -6.12 6.64 -17.97
C PRO A 21 -7.42 6.25 -17.25
N ASP A 22 -7.36 5.28 -16.35
CA ASP A 22 -8.45 4.74 -15.53
C ASP A 22 -8.50 5.33 -14.12
N ALA A 23 -7.68 6.35 -13.79
CA ALA A 23 -7.63 6.95 -12.46
C ALA A 23 -9.00 7.41 -11.91
N ARG A 24 -9.94 7.77 -12.79
CA ARG A 24 -11.33 8.09 -12.40
C ARG A 24 -12.03 6.93 -11.69
N GLU A 25 -11.79 5.70 -12.12
CA GLU A 25 -12.41 4.49 -11.53
C GLU A 25 -11.95 4.28 -10.09
N TYR A 26 -10.76 4.78 -9.75
CA TYR A 26 -10.15 4.68 -8.42
C TYR A 26 -10.26 5.96 -7.58
N GLY A 27 -10.90 7.01 -8.12
CA GLY A 27 -11.02 8.31 -7.45
C GLY A 27 -9.73 9.14 -7.41
N ASP A 28 -8.73 8.81 -8.25
CA ASP A 28 -7.37 9.37 -8.20
C ASP A 28 -7.09 10.40 -9.30
N LEU A 29 -8.13 11.07 -9.81
CA LEU A 29 -7.96 12.10 -10.83
C LEU A 29 -7.04 13.23 -10.35
N GLY A 30 -6.08 13.60 -11.20
CA GLY A 30 -5.05 14.60 -10.92
C GLY A 30 -3.89 14.09 -10.05
N SER A 31 -3.84 12.81 -9.71
CA SER A 31 -2.73 12.26 -8.92
C SER A 31 -1.38 12.37 -9.66
N ASN A 32 -0.34 12.81 -8.95
CA ASN A 32 1.05 12.80 -9.42
C ASN A 32 2.00 12.87 -8.23
N THR A 33 2.47 11.73 -7.73
CA THR A 33 3.27 11.66 -6.50
C THR A 33 4.55 12.49 -6.59
N PHE A 34 5.42 12.21 -7.58
CA PHE A 34 6.67 12.98 -7.73
C PHE A 34 6.41 14.47 -8.01
N GLY A 35 5.45 14.78 -8.89
CA GLY A 35 5.13 16.16 -9.24
C GLY A 35 4.63 16.97 -8.04
N HIS A 36 3.75 16.39 -7.23
CA HIS A 36 3.20 17.05 -6.04
C HIS A 36 4.22 17.16 -4.91
N ILE A 37 5.05 16.13 -4.67
CA ILE A 37 6.14 16.21 -3.68
C ILE A 37 7.14 17.31 -4.05
N ALA A 38 7.58 17.34 -5.31
CA ALA A 38 8.52 18.36 -5.76
C ALA A 38 7.91 19.76 -5.69
N SER A 39 6.62 19.91 -5.98
CA SER A 39 5.94 21.20 -5.89
C SER A 39 5.80 21.69 -4.44
N SER A 40 5.39 20.81 -3.53
CA SER A 40 5.14 21.15 -2.11
C SER A 40 6.43 21.49 -1.35
N THR A 41 7.55 20.91 -1.76
CA THR A 41 8.88 21.13 -1.14
C THR A 41 9.66 22.29 -1.77
N GLY A 42 9.10 22.97 -2.78
CA GLY A 42 9.80 24.03 -3.50
C GLY A 42 10.79 23.53 -4.55
N GLY A 43 10.93 22.21 -4.70
CA GLY A 43 11.77 21.49 -5.65
C GLY A 43 12.49 20.33 -4.97
N ILE A 44 12.81 19.29 -5.73
CA ILE A 44 13.57 18.14 -5.24
C ILE A 44 14.84 17.94 -6.07
N ASN A 45 15.95 17.63 -5.42
CA ASN A 45 17.25 17.43 -6.06
C ASN A 45 17.53 15.94 -6.27
N LEU A 46 17.30 15.42 -7.48
CA LEU A 46 17.50 14.00 -7.83
C LEU A 46 18.47 13.82 -9.00
N PRO A 47 19.73 14.26 -8.90
CA PRO A 47 20.64 14.41 -10.05
C PRO A 47 20.98 13.07 -10.73
N ASN A 48 20.94 11.95 -9.99
CA ASN A 48 21.19 10.64 -10.56
C ASN A 48 19.96 10.09 -11.31
N MET A 49 18.75 10.27 -10.77
CA MET A 49 17.51 9.86 -11.45
C MET A 49 17.23 10.76 -12.64
N GLU A 50 17.60 12.04 -12.56
CA GLU A 50 17.58 12.96 -13.69
C GLU A 50 18.39 12.40 -14.86
N LYS A 51 19.66 12.03 -14.64
CA LYS A 51 20.54 11.41 -15.65
C LYS A 51 19.98 10.10 -16.22
N LEU A 52 19.21 9.35 -15.43
CA LEU A 52 18.53 8.13 -15.88
C LEU A 52 17.29 8.43 -16.73
N GLY A 53 16.76 9.65 -16.70
CA GLY A 53 15.64 10.10 -17.52
C GLY A 53 14.33 10.33 -16.78
N LEU A 54 14.33 10.41 -15.44
CA LEU A 54 13.11 10.60 -14.64
C LEU A 54 12.33 11.86 -15.04
N GLY A 55 13.02 12.98 -15.29
CA GLY A 55 12.39 14.24 -15.72
C GLY A 55 11.72 14.16 -17.10
N ASN A 56 11.96 13.11 -17.89
CA ASN A 56 11.24 12.89 -19.15
C ASN A 56 9.86 12.24 -18.94
N LEU A 57 9.59 11.65 -17.76
CA LEU A 57 8.36 10.89 -17.51
C LEU A 57 7.19 11.80 -17.13
N THR A 58 7.47 12.86 -16.36
CA THR A 58 6.51 13.84 -15.88
C THR A 58 7.24 15.11 -15.44
N GLU A 59 6.51 16.20 -15.24
CA GLU A 59 7.10 17.43 -14.71
C GLU A 59 7.38 17.29 -13.21
N ILE A 60 8.64 17.51 -12.82
CA ILE A 60 9.10 17.39 -11.44
C ILE A 60 9.98 18.60 -11.16
N LYS A 61 9.54 19.50 -10.30
CA LYS A 61 10.28 20.73 -9.97
C LYS A 61 11.67 20.39 -9.40
N GLY A 62 12.73 20.88 -10.04
CA GLY A 62 14.12 20.59 -9.64
C GLY A 62 14.74 19.35 -10.29
N VAL A 63 14.00 18.65 -11.16
CA VAL A 63 14.51 17.54 -11.98
C VAL A 63 14.24 17.86 -13.44
N GLU A 64 15.31 18.17 -14.18
CA GLU A 64 15.21 18.59 -15.57
C GLU A 64 14.98 17.42 -16.52
N LYS A 65 14.40 17.71 -17.69
CA LYS A 65 14.42 16.77 -18.80
C LYS A 65 15.87 16.55 -19.22
N THR A 66 16.29 15.30 -19.42
CA THR A 66 17.68 14.92 -19.81
C THR A 66 18.18 15.61 -21.09
N ALA A 67 17.28 16.19 -21.89
CA ALA A 67 17.64 17.09 -22.98
C ALA A 67 18.56 18.25 -22.54
N ASN A 68 18.41 18.72 -21.29
CA ASN A 68 19.08 19.91 -20.78
C ASN A 68 20.44 19.61 -20.10
N ASN A 69 20.57 18.47 -19.39
CA ASN A 69 21.70 18.26 -18.46
C ASN A 69 22.67 17.11 -18.83
N CYS A 70 22.40 16.33 -19.88
CA CYS A 70 23.22 15.17 -20.28
C CYS A 70 23.62 15.17 -21.77
N GLY A 71 23.85 16.34 -22.37
CA GLY A 71 24.18 16.42 -23.80
C GLY A 71 23.09 15.85 -24.71
N GLY A 72 21.82 15.92 -24.27
CA GLY A 72 20.68 15.45 -25.03
C GLY A 72 20.33 13.96 -24.87
N LYS A 73 21.01 13.19 -24.02
CA LYS A 73 20.78 11.72 -23.89
C LYS A 73 20.72 11.24 -22.45
N SER A 74 19.78 10.35 -22.14
CA SER A 74 19.72 9.63 -20.86
C SER A 74 20.78 8.53 -20.80
N LEU A 75 21.20 8.15 -19.58
CA LEU A 75 22.16 7.05 -19.36
C LEU A 75 21.57 5.66 -19.68
N GLY A 76 20.24 5.55 -19.74
CA GLY A 76 19.53 4.31 -20.02
C GLY A 76 18.18 4.55 -20.70
N ALA A 77 17.47 3.46 -20.99
CA ALA A 77 16.10 3.51 -21.46
C ALA A 77 15.18 4.00 -20.33
N TYR A 78 14.16 4.77 -20.69
CA TYR A 78 13.14 5.27 -19.77
C TYR A 78 11.75 5.06 -20.37
N GLY A 79 10.77 4.94 -19.49
CA GLY A 79 9.35 4.79 -19.85
C GLY A 79 8.50 4.77 -18.59
N LYS A 80 7.20 4.73 -18.78
CA LYS A 80 6.22 4.47 -17.72
C LYS A 80 5.40 3.24 -18.08
N ALA A 81 5.07 2.44 -17.08
CA ALA A 81 4.14 1.33 -17.22
C ALA A 81 2.75 1.79 -16.75
N ARG A 82 1.70 1.17 -17.32
CA ARG A 82 0.34 1.26 -16.80
C ARG A 82 0.01 -0.10 -16.22
N GLU A 83 -0.48 -0.11 -14.99
CA GLU A 83 -0.97 -1.32 -14.33
C GLU A 83 -2.13 -1.92 -15.13
N ALA A 84 -2.09 -3.23 -15.36
CA ALA A 84 -3.11 -3.97 -16.10
C ALA A 84 -4.09 -4.70 -15.17
N SER A 85 -3.65 -5.00 -13.95
CA SER A 85 -4.47 -5.56 -12.88
C SER A 85 -5.53 -4.57 -12.40
N LYS A 86 -6.63 -5.07 -11.83
CA LYS A 86 -7.77 -4.25 -11.37
C LYS A 86 -7.64 -3.79 -9.91
N GLY A 87 -6.42 -3.71 -9.38
CA GLY A 87 -6.10 -3.26 -8.02
C GLY A 87 -4.94 -2.28 -8.02
N LYS A 88 -4.84 -1.48 -6.96
CA LYS A 88 -3.76 -0.51 -6.72
C LYS A 88 -3.04 -0.72 -5.39
N ASP A 89 -3.19 -1.91 -4.81
CA ASP A 89 -2.53 -2.32 -3.57
C ASP A 89 -1.13 -2.87 -3.86
N THR A 90 -0.26 -2.84 -2.83
CA THR A 90 1.13 -3.28 -2.94
C THR A 90 1.29 -4.70 -3.46
N THR A 91 0.39 -5.61 -3.08
CA THR A 91 0.48 -7.02 -3.49
C THR A 91 0.19 -7.17 -4.98
N THR A 92 -0.89 -6.55 -5.45
CA THR A 92 -1.26 -6.54 -6.87
C THR A 92 -0.11 -6.01 -7.75
N GLY A 93 0.47 -4.85 -7.41
CA GLY A 93 1.54 -4.27 -8.20
C GLY A 93 2.81 -5.13 -8.24
N HIS A 94 3.21 -5.74 -7.11
CA HIS A 94 4.37 -6.62 -7.06
C HIS A 94 4.14 -7.94 -7.81
N TRP A 95 2.93 -8.48 -7.76
CA TRP A 95 2.55 -9.66 -8.54
C TRP A 95 2.60 -9.38 -10.04
N GLU A 96 2.14 -8.21 -10.49
CA GLU A 96 2.19 -7.82 -11.88
C GLU A 96 3.64 -7.62 -12.38
N ILE A 97 4.52 -7.02 -11.58
CA ILE A 97 5.96 -6.94 -11.88
C ILE A 97 6.56 -8.34 -12.07
N ALA A 98 6.07 -9.34 -11.31
CA ALA A 98 6.49 -10.74 -11.42
C ALA A 98 5.76 -11.53 -12.53
N GLY A 99 4.82 -10.91 -13.25
CA GLY A 99 4.11 -11.49 -14.41
C GLY A 99 2.72 -12.06 -14.12
N ILE A 100 2.10 -11.72 -12.99
CA ILE A 100 0.75 -12.17 -12.61
C ILE A 100 -0.22 -11.00 -12.76
N ILE A 101 -1.25 -11.15 -13.61
CA ILE A 101 -2.34 -10.16 -13.74
C ILE A 101 -3.46 -10.53 -12.78
N ASN A 102 -3.77 -9.62 -11.86
CA ASN A 102 -4.87 -9.78 -10.93
C ASN A 102 -6.14 -9.12 -11.46
N GLU A 103 -7.08 -9.94 -11.95
CA GLU A 103 -8.37 -9.44 -12.45
C GLU A 103 -9.36 -9.08 -11.33
N THR A 104 -9.12 -9.52 -10.10
CA THR A 104 -10.00 -9.31 -8.95
C THR A 104 -9.25 -8.58 -7.84
N PRO A 105 -9.50 -7.27 -7.62
CA PRO A 105 -8.81 -6.54 -6.56
C PRO A 105 -9.08 -7.15 -5.19
N PHE A 106 -8.09 -7.02 -4.30
CA PHE A 106 -8.34 -7.25 -2.90
C PHE A 106 -9.32 -6.19 -2.36
N PRO A 107 -10.31 -6.58 -1.54
CA PRO A 107 -11.22 -5.64 -0.92
C PRO A 107 -10.48 -4.76 0.10
N THR A 108 -10.79 -3.46 0.11
CA THR A 108 -10.44 -2.57 1.22
C THR A 108 -11.64 -2.39 2.14
N TYR A 109 -11.39 -1.99 3.40
CA TYR A 109 -12.40 -1.96 4.46
C TYR A 109 -12.51 -0.57 5.14
N PRO A 110 -12.78 0.51 4.38
CA PRO A 110 -12.79 1.88 4.93
C PRO A 110 -13.88 2.10 6.00
N ASN A 111 -14.92 1.28 6.00
CA ASN A 111 -16.01 1.30 6.98
C ASN A 111 -16.00 0.04 7.88
N GLY A 112 -14.83 -0.61 8.00
CA GLY A 112 -14.70 -1.89 8.67
C GLY A 112 -15.17 -3.09 7.86
N PHE A 113 -15.08 -4.26 8.47
CA PHE A 113 -15.57 -5.53 7.97
C PHE A 113 -17.10 -5.63 8.07
N SER A 114 -17.69 -6.47 7.23
CA SER A 114 -19.13 -6.70 7.26
C SER A 114 -19.56 -7.40 8.55
N LYS A 115 -20.80 -7.16 8.97
CA LYS A 115 -21.39 -7.84 10.14
C LYS A 115 -21.31 -9.36 10.02
N GLU A 116 -21.48 -9.90 8.82
CA GLU A 116 -21.40 -11.34 8.55
C GLU A 116 -20.01 -11.92 8.89
N VAL A 117 -18.93 -11.24 8.48
CA VAL A 117 -17.56 -11.65 8.79
C VAL A 117 -17.32 -11.61 10.31
N LEU A 118 -17.77 -10.54 10.96
CA LEU A 118 -17.60 -10.39 12.40
C LEU A 118 -18.41 -11.41 13.21
N ASP A 119 -19.70 -11.61 12.86
CA ASP A 119 -20.58 -12.57 13.53
C ASP A 119 -20.00 -13.99 13.45
N GLU A 120 -19.47 -14.39 12.28
CA GLU A 120 -18.86 -15.70 12.11
C GLU A 120 -17.54 -15.82 12.88
N LEU A 121 -16.73 -14.77 12.94
CA LEU A 121 -15.51 -14.74 13.76
C LEU A 121 -15.85 -14.85 15.25
N GLU A 122 -16.84 -14.09 15.75
CA GLU A 122 -17.32 -14.19 17.14
C GLU A 122 -17.79 -15.60 17.46
N LYS A 123 -18.59 -16.19 16.56
CA LYS A 123 -19.15 -17.53 16.72
C LYS A 123 -18.07 -18.61 16.75
N ARG A 124 -17.06 -18.53 15.88
CA ARG A 124 -16.00 -19.55 15.78
C ARG A 124 -14.94 -19.41 16.87
N THR A 125 -14.71 -18.20 17.38
CA THR A 125 -13.70 -17.95 18.43
C THR A 125 -14.30 -17.89 19.84
N GLY A 126 -15.62 -17.70 19.96
CA GLY A 126 -16.32 -17.65 21.25
C GLY A 126 -16.18 -16.32 22.00
N ARG A 127 -15.61 -15.28 21.38
CA ARG A 127 -15.41 -13.95 22.00
C ARG A 127 -16.07 -12.86 21.18
N LYS A 128 -16.45 -11.78 21.86
CA LYS A 128 -17.02 -10.58 21.22
C LYS A 128 -15.97 -9.76 20.50
N ILE A 129 -16.39 -8.87 19.61
CA ILE A 129 -15.51 -7.97 18.86
C ILE A 129 -15.72 -6.52 19.30
N LEU A 130 -14.62 -5.80 19.49
CA LEU A 130 -14.51 -4.35 19.68
C LEU A 130 -13.95 -3.69 18.41
N CYS A 131 -14.21 -2.39 18.26
CA CYS A 131 -13.75 -1.52 17.17
C CYS A 131 -14.43 -1.76 15.79
N ASN A 132 -13.81 -2.53 14.89
CA ASN A 132 -14.17 -2.67 13.47
C ASN A 132 -14.05 -1.40 12.60
N MET A 133 -12.91 -0.72 12.65
CA MET A 133 -12.63 0.44 11.77
C MET A 133 -11.16 0.50 11.34
N PRO A 134 -10.81 1.25 10.26
CA PRO A 134 -9.43 1.62 10.01
C PRO A 134 -8.85 2.38 11.21
N TYR A 135 -7.73 1.90 11.76
CA TYR A 135 -7.20 2.42 13.01
C TYR A 135 -5.67 2.36 13.08
N SER A 136 -5.07 3.31 13.77
CA SER A 136 -3.66 3.18 14.19
C SER A 136 -3.55 2.09 15.25
N GLY A 137 -2.57 1.20 15.10
CA GLY A 137 -2.31 0.14 16.08
C GLY A 137 -2.00 0.67 17.48
N THR A 138 -1.39 1.84 17.62
CA THR A 138 -1.19 2.45 18.96
C THR A 138 -2.49 3.00 19.53
N LYS A 139 -3.23 3.74 18.71
CA LYS A 139 -4.44 4.43 19.15
C LYS A 139 -5.57 3.44 19.49
N VAL A 140 -5.68 2.32 18.77
CA VAL A 140 -6.72 1.33 19.04
C VAL A 140 -6.52 0.66 20.41
N LEU A 141 -5.26 0.50 20.83
CA LEU A 141 -4.93 -0.01 22.16
C LEU A 141 -5.22 1.02 23.25
N ASP A 142 -4.95 2.31 23.00
CA ASP A 142 -5.31 3.38 23.95
C ASP A 142 -6.82 3.47 24.16
N ASP A 143 -7.61 3.36 23.08
CA ASP A 143 -9.06 3.58 23.12
C ASP A 143 -9.83 2.31 23.58
N TYR A 144 -9.37 1.11 23.23
CA TYR A 144 -10.09 -0.16 23.51
C TYR A 144 -9.35 -1.14 24.43
N GLY A 145 -8.08 -0.89 24.77
CA GLY A 145 -7.28 -1.84 25.53
C GLY A 145 -7.82 -2.13 26.93
N VAL A 146 -8.37 -1.11 27.62
CA VAL A 146 -8.98 -1.31 28.94
C VAL A 146 -10.23 -2.18 28.85
N GLU A 147 -11.15 -1.87 27.94
CA GLU A 147 -12.37 -2.66 27.72
C GLU A 147 -12.05 -4.09 27.27
N GLN A 148 -11.02 -4.27 26.45
CA GLN A 148 -10.53 -5.58 26.01
C GLN A 148 -10.10 -6.45 27.20
N LYS A 149 -9.35 -5.88 28.15
CA LYS A 149 -8.93 -6.59 29.37
C LYS A 149 -10.11 -6.92 30.29
N GLU A 150 -11.09 -6.03 30.39
CA GLU A 150 -12.27 -6.23 31.24
C GLU A 150 -13.24 -7.29 30.68
N THR A 151 -13.40 -7.33 29.36
CA THR A 151 -14.40 -8.18 28.68
C THR A 151 -13.83 -9.45 28.09
N GLY A 152 -12.52 -9.49 27.81
CA GLY A 152 -11.89 -10.56 27.03
C GLY A 152 -12.32 -10.60 25.56
N ALA A 153 -12.86 -9.50 25.02
CA ALA A 153 -13.19 -9.39 23.61
C ALA A 153 -11.93 -9.34 22.71
N TRP A 154 -12.11 -9.52 21.40
CA TRP A 154 -11.09 -9.22 20.39
C TRP A 154 -11.17 -7.75 20.00
N ILE A 155 -10.04 -7.06 19.90
CA ILE A 155 -9.99 -5.79 19.17
C ILE A 155 -9.72 -6.12 17.71
N VAL A 156 -10.71 -5.92 16.84
CA VAL A 156 -10.56 -6.14 15.38
C VAL A 156 -10.49 -4.80 14.68
N TYR A 157 -9.45 -4.57 13.88
CA TYR A 157 -9.24 -3.33 13.15
C TYR A 157 -8.50 -3.58 11.83
N THR A 158 -8.45 -2.54 10.99
CA THR A 158 -7.82 -2.60 9.66
C THR A 158 -6.97 -1.36 9.40
N SER A 159 -6.39 -1.27 8.21
CA SER A 159 -5.62 -0.10 7.74
C SER A 159 -6.16 0.37 6.38
N ALA A 160 -5.35 1.13 5.63
CA ALA A 160 -5.66 1.44 4.24
C ALA A 160 -5.44 0.23 3.30
N ASP A 161 -4.57 -0.70 3.72
CA ASP A 161 -4.27 -1.94 3.00
C ASP A 161 -5.30 -3.04 3.32
N PRO A 162 -5.44 -4.07 2.46
CA PRO A 162 -6.39 -5.17 2.64
C PRO A 162 -5.93 -6.13 3.75
N VAL A 163 -5.95 -5.68 5.00
CA VAL A 163 -5.50 -6.45 6.18
C VAL A 163 -6.58 -6.50 7.27
N LEU A 164 -6.72 -7.65 7.92
CA LEU A 164 -7.48 -7.83 9.15
C LEU A 164 -6.51 -8.04 10.29
N GLN A 165 -6.62 -7.22 11.33
CA GLN A 165 -5.71 -7.23 12.46
C GLN A 165 -6.51 -7.52 13.74
N ILE A 166 -6.03 -8.47 14.53
CA ILE A 166 -6.61 -8.86 15.81
C ILE A 166 -5.61 -8.51 16.91
N ALA A 167 -6.04 -7.70 17.88
CA ALA A 167 -5.27 -7.36 19.06
C ALA A 167 -5.94 -7.90 20.33
N ALA A 168 -5.09 -8.38 21.25
CA ALA A 168 -5.48 -8.88 22.57
C ALA A 168 -4.29 -8.74 23.54
N HIS A 169 -4.57 -8.51 24.81
CA HIS A 169 -3.55 -8.48 25.85
C HIS A 169 -3.14 -9.90 26.26
N GLU A 170 -1.83 -10.22 26.18
CA GLU A 170 -1.32 -11.60 26.31
C GLU A 170 -1.52 -12.23 27.70
N GLU A 171 -1.60 -11.42 28.76
CA GLU A 171 -1.89 -11.92 30.12
C GLU A 171 -3.35 -12.39 30.27
N ASP A 172 -4.25 -11.89 29.43
CA ASP A 172 -5.69 -12.17 29.48
C ASP A 172 -6.11 -13.19 28.42
N ILE A 173 -5.45 -13.15 27.25
CA ILE A 173 -5.66 -14.10 26.16
C ILE A 173 -4.30 -14.67 25.72
N PRO A 174 -4.05 -15.98 25.93
CA PRO A 174 -2.78 -16.60 25.55
C PRO A 174 -2.49 -16.45 24.05
N LEU A 175 -1.22 -16.25 23.71
CA LEU A 175 -0.76 -16.10 22.33
C LEU A 175 -1.20 -17.25 21.41
N SER A 176 -1.25 -18.48 21.92
CA SER A 176 -1.71 -19.64 21.15
C SER A 176 -3.21 -19.60 20.82
N GLU A 177 -4.01 -18.93 21.65
CA GLU A 177 -5.42 -18.67 21.37
C GLU A 177 -5.58 -17.54 20.35
N LEU A 178 -4.80 -16.46 20.48
CA LEU A 178 -4.76 -15.38 19.50
C LEU A 178 -4.38 -15.89 18.11
N TYR A 179 -3.37 -16.76 18.00
CA TYR A 179 -2.99 -17.38 16.72
C TYR A 179 -4.10 -18.23 16.11
N LYS A 180 -4.79 -19.04 16.93
CA LYS A 180 -5.96 -19.81 16.45
C LYS A 180 -7.09 -18.90 15.98
N ALA A 181 -7.29 -17.75 16.62
CA ALA A 181 -8.26 -16.76 16.16
C ALA A 181 -7.87 -16.17 14.80
N CYS A 182 -6.58 -15.83 14.59
CA CYS A 182 -6.08 -15.36 13.30
C CYS A 182 -6.17 -16.43 12.19
N GLU A 183 -5.90 -17.71 12.49
CA GLU A 183 -6.07 -18.81 11.52
C GLU A 183 -7.55 -19.09 11.19
N THR A 184 -8.45 -18.70 12.09
CA THR A 184 -9.90 -18.86 11.93
C THR A 184 -10.50 -17.77 11.04
N ALA A 185 -9.97 -16.55 11.13
CA ALA A 185 -10.38 -15.36 10.39
C ALA A 185 -10.10 -15.49 8.89
#